data_AF-A0A1G5SWY4-F1
#
_entry.id   AF-A0A1G5SWY4-F1
#
_cell.length_a   1.000
_cell.length_b   1.000
_cell.length_c   1.000
_cell.angle_alpha   90.00
_cell.angle_beta   90.00
_cell.angle_gamma   90.00
#
_symmetry.space_group_name_H-M   'P 1'
#
loop_
_entity.id
_entity.type
_entity.pdbx_description
1 polymer ?
#
loop_
_entity_poly.entity_id
_entity_poly.type
_entity_poly.pdbx_seq_one_letter_code
_entity_poly.pdbx_strand_id
1 'polypeptide(L)'
;MQEAIVYDPHHDARAQRPVMTERDIAERLRQLCSKADRLKMPSHRHSAEAFMVDRDEIRDGLRRFYRELTGHWPDQEASGPPRRAPAPIPTAVLRHRERTRTTRLIRV
;
A
#
# COMPACT_ATOMS: atom_id res chain seq x y z
N MET A 1 -28.73 -37.80 -42.19
CA MET A 1 -27.92 -36.57 -42.22
C MET A 1 -27.18 -36.51 -40.89
N GLN A 2 -25.87 -36.75 -40.90
CA GLN A 2 -25.02 -36.67 -39.72
C GLN A 2 -24.20 -35.38 -39.86
N GLU A 3 -24.42 -34.42 -38.96
CA GLU A 3 -23.65 -33.19 -38.92
C GLU A 3 -22.28 -33.49 -38.29
N ALA A 4 -21.23 -33.33 -39.07
CA ALA A 4 -19.86 -33.39 -38.59
C ALA A 4 -19.57 -32.14 -37.76
N ILE A 5 -19.48 -32.32 -36.44
CA ILE A 5 -18.95 -31.29 -35.54
C ILE A 5 -17.46 -31.18 -35.86
N VAL A 6 -17.11 -30.15 -36.64
CA VAL A 6 -15.72 -29.76 -36.89
C VAL A 6 -15.14 -29.31 -35.55
N TYR A 7 -14.37 -30.20 -34.93
CA TYR A 7 -13.53 -29.86 -33.79
C TYR A 7 -12.41 -28.95 -34.28
N ASP A 8 -12.52 -27.66 -33.99
CA ASP A 8 -11.44 -26.69 -34.18
C ASP A 8 -10.49 -26.78 -32.97
N PRO A 9 -9.23 -27.25 -33.15
CA PRO A 9 -8.29 -27.42 -32.05
C PRO A 9 -7.59 -26.10 -31.66
N HIS A 10 -7.96 -24.97 -32.25
CA HIS A 10 -7.30 -23.68 -31.98
C HIS A 10 -7.96 -22.82 -30.89
N HIS A 11 -8.73 -23.41 -29.98
CA HIS A 11 -9.30 -22.68 -28.83
C HIS A 11 -8.22 -22.31 -27.79
N ASP A 12 -7.45 -21.29 -28.13
CA ASP A 12 -6.73 -20.36 -27.25
C ASP A 12 -6.09 -20.98 -26.00
N ALA A 13 -4.88 -21.50 -26.17
CA ALA A 13 -3.87 -21.65 -25.11
C ALA A 13 -3.35 -20.30 -24.59
N ARG A 14 -4.23 -19.30 -24.42
CA ARG A 14 -3.91 -18.03 -23.76
C ARG A 14 -3.91 -18.27 -22.27
N ALA A 15 -2.77 -18.75 -21.77
CA ALA A 15 -2.33 -18.67 -20.39
C ALA A 15 -3.46 -18.40 -19.39
N GLN A 16 -4.18 -19.46 -18.98
CA GLN A 16 -5.03 -19.40 -17.79
C GLN A 16 -4.16 -18.81 -16.67
N ARG A 17 -4.38 -17.54 -16.31
CA ARG A 17 -3.91 -17.06 -15.02
C ARG A 17 -4.51 -18.03 -14.00
N PRO A 18 -3.73 -18.58 -13.05
CA PRO A 18 -4.30 -19.43 -12.03
C PRO A 18 -5.38 -18.62 -11.31
N VAL A 19 -6.64 -18.98 -11.55
CA VAL A 19 -7.79 -18.33 -10.90
C VAL A 19 -7.68 -18.73 -9.44
N MET A 20 -7.32 -17.78 -8.58
CA MET A 20 -7.32 -18.01 -7.14
C MET A 20 -8.71 -18.49 -6.73
N THR A 21 -8.78 -19.63 -6.05
CA THR A 21 -10.06 -20.13 -5.55
C THR A 21 -10.51 -19.29 -4.35
N GLU A 22 -11.81 -19.27 -4.05
CA GLU A 22 -12.33 -18.58 -2.86
C GLU A 22 -11.62 -19.02 -1.56
N ARG A 23 -11.24 -20.31 -1.50
CA ARG A 23 -10.47 -20.87 -0.39
C ARG A 23 -9.09 -20.24 -0.28
N ASP A 24 -8.40 -20.05 -1.39
CA ASP A 24 -7.07 -19.43 -1.42
C ASP A 24 -7.13 -17.97 -1.00
N ILE A 25 -8.18 -17.26 -1.44
CA ILE A 25 -8.45 -15.87 -1.07
C ILE A 25 -8.66 -15.76 0.44
N ALA A 26 -9.54 -16.60 1.00
CA ALA A 26 -9.85 -16.60 2.42
C ALA A 26 -8.62 -16.95 3.29
N GLU A 27 -7.82 -17.92 2.86
CA GLU A 27 -6.59 -18.31 3.57
C GLU A 27 -5.57 -17.18 3.60
N ARG A 28 -5.31 -16.54 2.45
CA ARG A 28 -4.36 -15.42 2.39
C ARG A 28 -4.83 -14.19 3.16
N LEU A 29 -6.13 -13.88 3.11
CA LEU A 29 -6.69 -12.79 3.90
C LEU A 29 -6.55 -13.07 5.40
N ARG A 30 -6.81 -14.31 5.85
CA ARG A 30 -6.63 -14.72 7.25
C ARG A 30 -5.20 -14.56 7.73
N GLN A 31 -4.21 -14.91 6.90
CA GLN A 31 -2.79 -14.75 7.21
C GLN A 31 -2.41 -13.27 7.37
N LEU A 32 -2.90 -12.39 6.49
CA LEU A 32 -2.69 -10.95 6.60
C LEU A 32 -3.33 -10.36 7.87
N CYS A 33 -4.56 -10.76 8.19
CA CYS A 33 -5.23 -10.36 9.43
C CYS A 33 -4.45 -10.82 10.66
N SER A 34 -3.97 -12.06 10.67
CA SER A 34 -3.17 -12.60 11.78
C SER A 34 -1.87 -11.83 12.01
N LYS A 35 -1.21 -11.38 10.93
CA LYS A 35 -0.02 -10.50 11.04
C LYS A 35 -0.39 -9.13 11.61
N ALA A 36 -1.50 -8.54 11.16
CA ALA A 36 -1.97 -7.24 11.64
C ALA A 36 -2.39 -7.28 13.12
N ASP A 37 -2.98 -8.38 13.58
CA ASP A 37 -3.36 -8.52 14.99
C ASP A 37 -2.15 -8.62 15.92
N ARG A 38 -1.02 -9.20 15.45
CA ARG A 38 0.24 -9.18 16.20
C ARG A 38 0.77 -7.77 16.43
N LEU A 39 0.56 -6.85 15.48
CA LEU A 39 0.95 -5.44 15.62
C LEU A 39 0.11 -4.66 16.64
N LYS A 40 -1.12 -5.11 16.92
CA LYS A 40 -2.00 -4.47 17.92
C LYS A 40 -1.58 -4.77 19.35
N MET A 41 -0.81 -5.84 19.56
CA MET A 41 -0.38 -6.26 20.89
C MET A 41 0.87 -5.45 21.29
N PRO A 42 0.78 -4.56 22.30
CA PRO A 42 1.95 -3.82 22.76
C PRO A 42 2.94 -4.79 23.40
N SER A 43 3.99 -5.16 22.66
CA SER A 43 5.12 -5.91 23.18
C SER A 43 6.22 -4.95 23.59
N HIS A 44 6.66 -5.05 24.84
CA HIS A 44 7.79 -4.32 25.42
C HIS A 44 9.14 -4.68 24.76
N ARG A 45 9.16 -5.65 23.84
CA ARG A 45 10.34 -6.05 23.04
C ARG A 45 10.28 -5.59 21.58
N HIS A 46 9.18 -4.98 21.13
CA HIS A 46 9.05 -4.48 19.76
C HIS A 46 9.60 -3.05 19.68
N SER A 47 10.77 -2.90 19.06
CA SER A 47 11.29 -1.57 18.75
C SER A 47 10.38 -0.87 17.72
N ALA A 48 10.39 0.46 17.70
CA ALA A 48 9.67 1.22 16.69
C ALA A 48 10.10 0.86 15.25
N GLU A 49 11.38 0.48 15.08
CA GLU A 49 11.92 0.00 13.81
C GLU A 49 11.31 -1.35 13.40
N ALA A 50 11.27 -2.33 14.32
CA ALA A 50 10.63 -3.62 14.06
C ALA A 50 9.15 -3.46 13.71
N PHE A 51 8.45 -2.56 14.41
CA PHE A 51 7.06 -2.22 14.09
C PHE A 51 6.90 -1.64 12.67
N MET A 52 7.80 -0.73 12.25
CA MET A 52 7.74 -0.14 10.92
C MET A 52 8.02 -1.17 9.82
N VAL A 53 8.98 -2.07 10.04
CA VAL A 53 9.30 -3.18 9.12
C VAL A 53 8.10 -4.12 8.96
N ASP A 54 7.54 -4.60 10.08
CA ASP A 54 6.39 -5.50 10.09
C ASP A 54 5.16 -4.85 9.42
N ARG A 55 4.93 -3.55 9.67
CA ARG A 55 3.85 -2.77 9.04
C ARG A 55 4.03 -2.69 7.53
N ASP A 56 5.24 -2.40 7.07
CA ASP A 56 5.53 -2.28 5.64
C ASP A 56 5.44 -3.65 4.94
N GLU A 57 5.82 -4.75 5.61
CA GLU A 57 5.62 -6.12 5.11
C GLU A 57 4.13 -6.43 4.91
N ILE A 58 3.27 -6.09 5.87
CA ILE A 58 1.82 -6.29 5.77
C ILE A 58 1.24 -5.45 4.63
N ARG A 59 1.66 -4.19 4.51
CA ARG A 59 1.22 -3.29 3.44
C ARG A 59 1.58 -3.85 2.07
N ASP A 60 2.81 -4.32 1.90
CA ASP A 60 3.29 -4.87 0.64
C ASP A 60 2.60 -6.20 0.30
N GLY A 61 2.34 -7.03 1.31
CA GLY A 61 1.51 -8.24 1.18
C GLY A 61 0.10 -7.94 0.71
N LEU A 62 -0.56 -6.94 1.30
CA LEU A 62 -1.90 -6.48 0.89
C LEU A 62 -1.92 -5.96 -0.55
N ARG A 63 -0.89 -5.19 -0.96
CA ARG A 63 -0.80 -4.66 -2.33
C ARG A 63 -0.65 -5.77 -3.37
N ARG A 64 0.20 -6.75 -3.09
CA ARG A 64 0.39 -7.92 -3.96
C ARG A 64 -0.90 -8.73 -4.06
N PHE A 65 -1.56 -8.96 -2.93
CA PHE A 65 -2.84 -9.67 -2.88
C PHE A 65 -3.94 -8.94 -3.66
N TYR A 66 -4.07 -7.62 -3.49
CA TYR A 66 -5.00 -6.79 -4.25
C TYR A 66 -4.74 -6.87 -5.76
N ARG A 67 -3.46 -6.80 -6.17
CA ARG A 67 -3.07 -6.92 -7.58
C ARG A 67 -3.38 -8.30 -8.15
N GLU A 68 -3.16 -9.35 -7.38
CA GLU A 68 -3.45 -10.72 -7.82
C GLU A 68 -4.97 -10.95 -7.97
N LEU A 69 -5.78 -10.33 -7.11
CA LEU A 69 -7.24 -10.40 -7.18
C LEU A 69 -7.83 -9.57 -8.32
N THR A 70 -7.37 -8.33 -8.47
CA THR A 70 -8.02 -7.35 -9.36
C THR A 70 -7.30 -7.17 -10.69
N GLY A 71 -6.05 -7.62 -10.79
CA GLY A 71 -5.17 -7.33 -11.92
C GLY A 71 -4.60 -5.90 -11.91
N HIS A 72 -4.96 -5.06 -10.94
CA HIS A 72 -4.55 -3.65 -10.85
C HIS A 72 -3.74 -3.39 -9.59
N TRP A 73 -2.80 -2.44 -9.64
CA TRP A 73 -2.16 -1.94 -8.43
C TRP A 73 -3.11 -0.99 -7.69
N PRO A 74 -3.15 -1.03 -6.35
CA PRO A 74 -3.95 -0.08 -5.59
C PRO A 74 -3.35 1.31 -5.74
N ASP A 75 -4.18 2.30 -6.06
CA ASP A 75 -3.76 3.68 -6.28
C ASP A 75 -3.03 4.22 -5.05
N GLN A 76 -1.76 4.60 -5.24
CA GLN A 76 -0.89 5.00 -4.15
C GLN A 76 -1.26 6.38 -3.58
N GLU A 77 -1.97 7.19 -4.37
CA GLU A 77 -2.34 8.57 -4.00
C GLU A 77 -3.66 8.68 -3.23
N ALA A 78 -4.57 7.70 -3.36
CA ALA A 78 -5.89 7.79 -2.75
C ALA A 78 -5.94 7.38 -1.26
N SER A 79 -4.87 6.76 -0.73
CA SER A 79 -4.88 6.12 0.60
C SER A 79 -3.78 6.60 1.55
N GLY A 80 -3.20 7.78 1.28
CA GLY A 80 -2.57 8.55 2.35
C GLY A 80 -3.66 9.25 3.15
N PRO A 81 -3.57 9.37 4.50
CA PRO A 81 -4.39 10.35 5.19
C PRO A 81 -4.21 11.69 4.48
N PRO A 82 -5.28 12.49 4.25
CA PRO A 82 -5.13 13.79 3.62
C PRO A 82 -3.99 14.50 4.34
N ARG A 83 -2.93 14.88 3.62
CA ARG A 83 -1.85 15.69 4.21
C ARG A 83 -2.56 16.88 4.81
N ARG A 84 -2.72 16.89 6.14
CA ARG A 84 -3.32 18.02 6.85
C ARG A 84 -2.57 19.23 6.33
N ALA A 85 -3.31 20.21 5.81
CA ALA A 85 -2.72 21.47 5.41
C ALA A 85 -1.76 21.89 6.53
N PRO A 86 -0.49 22.24 6.22
CA PRO A 86 0.46 22.61 7.25
C PRO A 86 -0.19 23.69 8.11
N ALA A 87 -0.17 23.49 9.44
CA ALA A 87 -0.80 24.42 10.36
C ALA A 87 -0.35 25.85 10.01
N PRO A 88 -1.26 26.84 10.00
CA PRO A 88 -0.91 28.20 9.63
C PRO A 88 0.27 28.64 10.51
N ILE A 89 1.40 28.92 9.87
CA ILE A 89 2.62 29.29 10.58
C ILE A 89 2.31 30.61 11.30
N PRO A 90 2.44 30.68 12.64
CA PRO A 90 2.17 31.91 13.37
C PRO A 90 2.98 33.07 12.78
N THR A 91 2.34 34.21 12.55
CA THR A 91 2.95 35.39 11.94
C THR A 91 4.22 35.86 12.68
N ALA A 92 4.32 35.57 13.98
CA ALA A 92 5.53 35.79 14.77
C ALA A 92 6.75 34.97 14.28
N VAL A 93 6.54 33.72 13.88
CA VAL A 93 7.59 32.83 13.33
C VAL A 93 8.03 33.30 11.94
N LEU A 94 7.08 33.77 11.12
CA LEU A 94 7.39 34.36 9.81
C LEU A 94 8.22 35.64 9.96
N ARG A 95 7.84 36.54 10.89
CA ARG A 95 8.60 37.77 11.18
C ARG A 95 9.99 37.48 11.75
N HIS A 96 10.15 36.45 12.58
CA HIS A 96 11.47 36.05 13.10
C HIS A 96 12.38 35.49 11.99
N ARG A 97 11.83 34.67 11.08
CA ARG A 97 12.55 34.19 9.89
C ARG A 97 12.98 35.33 8.97
N GLU A 98 12.11 36.31 8.77
CA GLU A 98 12.44 37.49 7.96
C GLU A 98 13.57 38.30 8.60
N ARG A 99 13.49 38.57 9.91
CA ARG A 99 14.56 39.28 10.66
C ARG A 99 15.91 38.56 10.56
N THR A 100 15.92 37.25 10.82
CA THR A 100 17.16 36.45 10.76
C THR A 100 17.74 36.33 9.35
N ARG A 101 16.89 36.31 8.31
CA ARG A 101 17.33 36.37 6.91
C ARG A 101 17.97 37.71 6.58
N THR A 102 17.36 38.82 7.00
CA THR A 102 17.89 40.17 6.77
C THR A 102 19.18 40.41 7.54
N THR A 103 19.29 39.97 8.80
CA THR A 103 20.53 40.07 9.60
C THR A 103 21.69 39.26 8.99
N ARG A 104 21.41 38.12 8.34
CA ARG A 104 22.43 37.34 7.64
C ARG A 104 22.92 38.00 6.35
N LEU A 105 22.07 38.78 5.68
CA LEU A 105 22.41 39.51 4.45
C LEU A 105 23.16 40.82 4.72
N ILE A 106 23.02 41.40 5.92
CA ILE A 106 23.72 42.64 6.33
C ILE A 106 25.14 42.34 6.85
N ARG A 107 25.47 41.07 7.12
CA ARG A 107 26.77 40.67 7.68
C ARG A 107 27.81 40.25 6.62
N VAL A 108 27.69 40.79 5.40
CA VAL A 108 28.66 40.67 4.30
C VAL A 108 29.34 42.01 4.10
#